data_AF-A0A2V6GQN0-F1
#
_entry.id   AF-A0A2V6GQN0-F1
#
_cell.length_a   1.000
_cell.length_b   1.000
_cell.length_c   1.000
_cell.angle_alpha   90.00
_cell.angle_beta   90.00
_cell.angle_gamma   90.00
#
_symmetry.space_group_name_H-M   'P 1'
#
loop_
_entity.id
_entity.type
_entity.pdbx_description
1 polymer ?
#
loop_
_entity_poly.entity_id
_entity_poly.type
_entity_poly.pdbx_seq_one_letter_code
_entity_poly.pdbx_strand_id
1 'polypeptide(L)'
;NLKNAEFALDKSPIEENCRCPACREFMRGYIRHLIKAEEILGLRLITLHNLHFYLNLMSQARTEIECGAFDQFRKAFVAGYKTRDAVAANDAA
;
A
#
# COMPACT_ATOMS: atom_id res chain seq x y z
N ASN A 1 9.39 -1.82 0.60
CA ASN A 1 9.55 -3.28 0.78
C ASN A 1 9.18 -3.64 2.23
N LEU A 2 8.14 -4.46 2.44
CA LEU A 2 7.61 -4.79 3.77
C LEU A 2 8.55 -5.68 4.61
N LYS A 3 9.60 -6.26 4.01
CA LYS A 3 10.64 -7.02 4.72
C LYS A 3 11.66 -6.12 5.44
N ASN A 4 11.65 -4.79 5.20
CA ASN A 4 12.68 -3.88 5.74
C ASN A 4 12.70 -3.88 7.28
N ALA A 5 13.88 -3.82 7.88
CA ALA A 5 14.10 -3.82 9.32
C ALA A 5 13.37 -2.70 10.07
N GLU A 6 13.20 -1.53 9.44
CA GLU A 6 12.47 -0.38 9.99
C GLU A 6 11.06 -0.73 10.50
N PHE A 7 10.38 -1.71 9.87
CA PHE A 7 9.02 -2.08 10.22
C PHE A 7 8.93 -3.15 11.32
N ALA A 8 10.04 -3.62 11.89
CA ALA A 8 10.04 -4.77 12.79
C ALA A 8 9.13 -4.61 14.02
N LEU A 9 9.00 -3.40 14.55
CA LEU A 9 8.19 -3.06 15.73
C LEU A 9 7.03 -2.10 15.39
N ASP A 10 6.76 -1.92 14.09
CA ASP A 10 5.74 -0.98 13.63
C ASP A 10 4.34 -1.53 13.92
N LYS A 11 3.61 -0.83 14.80
CA LYS A 11 2.26 -1.18 15.23
C LYS A 11 1.17 -0.57 14.33
N SER A 12 1.54 0.28 13.38
CA SER A 12 0.61 0.82 12.40
C SER A 12 0.15 -0.25 11.41
N PRO A 13 -0.99 -0.04 10.71
CA PRO A 13 -1.38 -0.88 9.58
C PRO A 13 -0.38 -0.79 8.42
N ILE A 14 -0.57 -1.61 7.37
CA ILE A 14 0.23 -1.47 6.12
C ILE A 14 0.04 -0.06 5.56
N GLU A 15 -1.20 0.39 5.46
CA GLU A 15 -1.58 1.71 4.95
C GLU A 15 -2.67 2.32 5.82
N GLU A 16 -2.49 3.58 6.21
CA GLU A 16 -3.48 4.35 6.96
C GLU A 16 -4.74 4.55 6.12
N ASN A 17 -5.92 4.46 6.74
CA ASN A 17 -7.24 4.54 6.09
C ASN A 17 -7.60 3.38 5.15
N CYS A 18 -6.74 2.37 4.98
CA CYS A 18 -7.08 1.18 4.20
C CYS A 18 -8.05 0.27 4.99
N ARG A 19 -9.18 -0.10 4.36
CA ARG A 19 -10.25 -0.89 5.00
C ARG A 19 -10.15 -2.39 4.76
N CYS A 20 -9.07 -2.90 4.16
CA CYS A 20 -8.91 -4.32 3.93
C CYS A 20 -8.71 -5.08 5.26
N PRO A 21 -9.05 -6.38 5.34
CA PRO A 21 -8.88 -7.14 6.58
C PRO A 21 -7.44 -7.14 7.11
N ALA A 22 -6.44 -7.13 6.22
CA ALA A 22 -5.03 -7.03 6.63
C ALA A 22 -4.72 -5.74 7.39
N CYS A 23 -5.21 -4.58 6.92
CA CYS A 23 -4.96 -3.30 7.59
C CYS A 23 -5.82 -3.06 8.82
N ARG A 24 -7.00 -3.70 8.94
CA ARG A 24 -7.86 -3.52 10.12
C ARG A 24 -7.40 -4.35 11.33
N GLU A 25 -6.86 -5.54 11.08
CA GLU A 25 -6.69 -6.55 12.12
C GLU A 25 -5.22 -6.83 12.45
N PHE A 26 -4.29 -6.47 11.56
CA PHE A 26 -2.88 -6.83 11.70
C PHE A 26 -1.95 -5.62 11.62
N MET A 27 -0.96 -5.63 12.50
CA MET A 27 0.11 -4.64 12.53
C MET A 27 1.15 -4.91 11.44
N ARG A 28 1.72 -3.86 10.86
CA ARG A 28 2.74 -3.93 9.81
C ARG A 28 3.94 -4.78 10.24
N GLY A 29 4.40 -4.64 11.48
CA GLY A 29 5.50 -5.43 12.04
C GLY A 29 5.17 -6.91 12.19
N TYR A 30 3.92 -7.26 12.52
CA TYR A 30 3.48 -8.65 12.57
C TYR A 30 3.46 -9.28 11.18
N ILE A 31 2.91 -8.59 10.19
CA ILE A 31 2.90 -9.06 8.80
C ILE A 31 4.34 -9.24 8.28
N ARG A 32 5.24 -8.29 8.59
CA ARG A 32 6.67 -8.43 8.30
C ARG A 32 7.26 -9.69 8.93
N HIS A 33 6.97 -9.96 10.21
CA HIS A 33 7.44 -11.16 10.89
C HIS A 33 7.00 -12.43 10.15
N LEU A 34 5.72 -12.54 9.79
CA LEU A 34 5.18 -13.67 9.02
C LEU A 34 5.92 -13.86 7.68
N ILE A 35 6.17 -12.77 6.96
CA ILE A 35 6.90 -12.82 5.68
C ILE A 35 8.33 -13.31 5.86
N LYS A 36 9.00 -12.88 6.95
CA LYS A 36 10.36 -13.32 7.27
C LYS A 36 10.42 -14.76 7.74
N ALA A 37 9.36 -15.24 8.39
CA ALA A 37 9.21 -16.62 8.81
C ALA A 37 8.73 -17.55 7.69
N GLU A 38 8.53 -17.02 6.47
CA GLU A 38 8.03 -17.77 5.30
C GLU A 38 6.63 -18.38 5.51
N GLU A 39 5.84 -17.75 6.38
CA GLU A 39 4.48 -18.18 6.69
C GLU A 39 3.49 -17.79 5.60
N ILE A 40 2.66 -18.76 5.17
CA ILE A 40 1.66 -18.55 4.10
C ILE A 40 0.65 -17.45 4.44
N LEU A 41 0.36 -17.24 5.73
CA LEU A 41 -0.52 -16.18 6.19
C LEU A 41 0.00 -14.80 5.78
N GLY A 42 1.31 -14.57 5.86
CA GLY A 42 1.93 -13.31 5.43
C GLY A 42 1.66 -13.01 3.96
N LEU A 43 1.80 -14.03 3.10
CA LEU A 43 1.51 -13.91 1.66
C LEU A 43 0.04 -13.63 1.39
N ARG A 44 -0.87 -14.30 2.11
CA ARG A 44 -2.33 -14.08 1.99
C ARG A 44 -2.72 -12.66 2.39
N LEU A 45 -2.20 -12.15 3.51
CA LEU A 45 -2.51 -10.79 3.99
C LEU A 45 -2.01 -9.70 3.03
N ILE A 46 -0.79 -9.85 2.49
CA ILE A 46 -0.28 -8.93 1.45
C ILE A 46 -1.16 -8.97 0.22
N THR A 47 -1.53 -10.16 -0.25
CA THR A 47 -2.35 -10.33 -1.45
C THR A 47 -3.71 -9.65 -1.27
N LEU A 48 -4.32 -9.81 -0.10
CA LEU A 48 -5.58 -9.18 0.24
C LEU A 48 -5.48 -7.65 0.26
N HIS A 49 -4.41 -7.10 0.84
CA HIS A 49 -4.16 -5.66 0.81
C HIS A 49 -3.96 -5.14 -0.62
N ASN A 50 -3.11 -5.80 -1.41
CA ASN A 50 -2.82 -5.39 -2.78
C ASN A 50 -4.08 -5.42 -3.66
N LEU A 51 -4.85 -6.51 -3.59
CA LEU A 51 -6.09 -6.62 -4.36
C LEU A 51 -7.10 -5.54 -3.98
N HIS A 52 -7.28 -5.30 -2.68
CA HIS A 52 -8.18 -4.24 -2.21
C HIS A 52 -7.73 -2.85 -2.73
N PHE A 53 -6.42 -2.55 -2.67
CA PHE A 53 -5.86 -1.31 -3.22
C PHE A 53 -6.19 -1.16 -4.72
N TYR A 54 -5.88 -2.18 -5.54
CA TYR A 54 -6.10 -2.11 -6.98
C TYR A 54 -7.59 -2.01 -7.33
N LEU A 55 -8.45 -2.78 -6.67
CA LEU A 55 -9.89 -2.73 -6.91
C LEU A 55 -10.47 -1.34 -6.57
N ASN A 56 -10.04 -0.72 -5.48
CA ASN A 56 -10.46 0.63 -5.11
C ASN A 56 -9.94 1.69 -6.09
N LEU A 57 -8.66 1.60 -6.47
CA LEU A 57 -8.06 2.51 -7.46
C LEU A 57 -8.83 2.45 -8.79
N MET A 58 -9.14 1.25 -9.27
CA MET A 58 -9.89 1.07 -10.51
C MET A 58 -11.35 1.51 -10.37
N SER A 59 -11.96 1.35 -9.20
CA SER A 59 -13.30 1.86 -8.94
C SER A 59 -13.35 3.39 -9.01
N GLN A 60 -12.42 4.07 -8.33
CA GLN A 60 -12.32 5.53 -8.37
C GLN A 60 -12.05 6.02 -9.80
N ALA A 61 -11.11 5.39 -10.50
CA ALA A 61 -10.80 5.72 -11.90
C ALA A 61 -12.05 5.63 -12.80
N ARG A 62 -12.87 4.59 -12.67
CA ARG A 62 -14.12 4.45 -13.44
C ARG A 62 -15.11 5.58 -13.13
N THR A 63 -15.34 5.89 -11.86
CA THR A 63 -16.22 6.99 -11.45
C THR A 63 -15.74 8.33 -12.02
N GLU A 64 -14.45 8.61 -11.97
CA GLU A 64 -13.88 9.87 -12.47
C GLU A 64 -13.91 9.96 -14.00
N ILE A 65 -13.86 8.83 -14.72
CA ILE A 65 -14.09 8.78 -16.17
C ILE A 65 -15.54 9.15 -16.48
N GLU A 66 -16.51 8.55 -15.78
CA GLU A 66 -17.94 8.83 -15.95
C GLU A 66 -18.28 10.29 -15.63
N CYS A 67 -17.59 10.90 -14.66
CA CYS A 67 -17.74 12.31 -14.32
C CYS A 67 -16.92 13.28 -15.21
N GLY A 68 -16.13 12.77 -16.15
CA GLY A 68 -15.26 13.60 -17.02
C GLY A 68 -14.08 14.26 -16.29
N ALA A 69 -13.75 13.82 -15.07
CA ALA A 69 -12.73 14.39 -14.19
C ALA A 69 -11.47 13.51 -14.05
N PHE A 70 -11.35 12.45 -14.86
CA PHE A 70 -10.24 11.50 -14.80
C PHE A 70 -8.84 12.13 -14.92
N ASP A 71 -8.65 13.17 -15.74
CA ASP A 71 -7.34 13.82 -15.87
C ASP A 71 -6.90 14.50 -14.56
N GLN A 72 -7.83 15.15 -13.87
CA GLN A 72 -7.58 15.77 -12.57
C GLN A 72 -7.29 14.70 -11.51
N PHE A 73 -8.11 13.65 -11.46
CA PHE A 73 -7.89 12.50 -10.58
C PHE A 73 -6.52 11.88 -10.78
N ARG A 74 -6.13 11.58 -12.02
CA ARG A 74 -4.82 11.00 -12.37
C ARG A 74 -3.68 11.90 -11.90
N LYS A 75 -3.75 13.20 -12.18
CA LYS A 75 -2.72 14.18 -11.76
C LYS A 75 -2.58 14.21 -10.24
N ALA A 76 -3.70 14.27 -9.52
CA ALA A 76 -3.71 14.26 -8.06
C ALA A 76 -3.15 12.94 -7.49
N PHE A 77 -3.57 11.80 -8.04
CA PHE A 77 -3.11 10.48 -7.62
C PHE A 77 -1.59 10.33 -7.82
N VAL A 78 -1.08 10.65 -9.01
CA VAL A 78 0.35 10.54 -9.31
C VAL A 78 1.18 11.50 -8.45
N ALA A 79 0.71 12.72 -8.22
CA ALA A 79 1.40 13.68 -7.36
C ALA A 79 1.45 13.22 -5.89
N GLY A 80 0.42 12.51 -5.41
CA GLY A 80 0.35 11.99 -4.04
C GLY A 80 1.01 10.61 -3.85
N TYR A 81 1.20 9.83 -4.91
CA TYR A 81 1.70 8.46 -4.84
C TYR A 81 3.22 8.43 -4.67
N LYS A 82 3.67 8.12 -3.45
CA LYS A 82 5.10 8.05 -3.11
C LYS A 82 5.66 6.67 -3.44
N THR A 83 6.52 6.58 -4.45
CA THR A 83 7.35 5.39 -4.67
C THR A 83 8.58 5.45 -3.78
N ARG A 84 8.99 4.30 -3.25
CA ARG A 84 10.17 4.23 -2.37
C ARG A 84 11.48 4.51 -3.12
N ASP A 85 11.49 4.28 -4.43
CA ASP A 85 12.69 4.45 -5.28
C ASP A 85 12.94 5.92 -5.67
N ALA A 86 11.96 6.81 -5.51
CA ALA A 86 12.14 8.25 -5.77
C ALA A 86 12.92 8.97 -4.65
N VAL A 87 13.05 8.39 -3.45
CA VAL A 87 13.74 9.01 -2.31
C VAL A 87 15.24 8.67 -2.30
N ALA A 88 15.65 7.53 -2.85
CA ALA A 88 17.05 7.13 -2.91
C ALA A 88 17.89 7.94 -3.93
N ALA A 89 17.26 8.68 -4.84
CA ALA A 89 17.94 9.46 -5.86
C ALA A 89 18.31 10.90 -5.42
N ASN A 90 17.76 11.40 -4.31
CA ASN A 90 17.96 12.79 -3.86
C ASN A 90 18.93 12.95 -2.67
N ASP A 91 19.41 11.85 -2.08
CA ASP A 91 20.38 11.87 -0.98
C ASP A 91 21.82 11.53 -1.46
N ALA A 92 22.08 11.62 -2.76
CA ALA A 92 23.38 11.34 -3.38
C ALA A 92 23.90 12.46 -4.31
N ALA A 93 23.61 13.72 -3.96
CA ALA A 93 24.18 14.91 -4.61
C ALA A 93 24.86 15.83 -3.58
#